data_AF-A2EDD3-F1
#
_entry.id   AF-A2EDD3-F1
#
_cell.length_a   1.000
_cell.length_b   1.000
_cell.length_c   1.000
_cell.angle_alpha   90.00
_cell.angle_beta   90.00
_cell.angle_gamma   90.00
#
_symmetry.space_group_name_H-M   'P 1'
#
loop_
_entity.id
_entity.type
_entity.pdbx_description
1 polymer ?
#
loop_
_entity_poly.entity_id
_entity_poly.type
_entity_poly.pdbx_seq_one_letter_code
_entity_poly.pdbx_strand_id
1 'polypeptide(L)'
;MVTPHNSLLQFPTKKKNIIMIGLESLDTTYYSTKNGGCINNIIIKNMEEMALDKNNVHFSHLKYPKLGGMSTISRTGFTLGSTFAALCGAPFMGKNEPTGTTEGYLNNLTCLGELLNEANYITSTTYGSLPFDWGYGHIFDYHHYQRINVVGEILKNQTNSFWFDDYLTYGVFKTELNFLSKQGKPFFAFMPTLDTHEPGSSCYLCPKEDNKMLQAVKCADNQLKNFLSWAKNQQWYNNTVFMIFGDHVTREIGIQEIAKAQNYKRASYDLIINSELKSNNTYERLFTSFDLMPTVLAAAGVKIKGDRLGQGVNLFSDIPTHYETYGTKFGNSFDDVNKWYETVIMHKPTACDDSNPCIFMQSLILDTKYSNLNISN
;
A
#
# COMPACT_ATOMS: atom_id res chain seq x y z
N MET A 1 -1.64 18.25 2.79
CA MET A 1 -2.36 17.40 1.83
C MET A 1 -2.44 18.11 0.48
N VAL A 2 -2.34 17.38 -0.63
CA VAL A 2 -2.68 17.84 -1.98
C VAL A 2 -3.89 17.03 -2.44
N THR A 3 -5.06 17.64 -2.56
CA THR A 3 -6.28 16.90 -2.95
C THR A 3 -6.06 16.20 -4.29
N PRO A 4 -6.16 14.86 -4.35
CA PRO A 4 -5.93 14.14 -5.60
C PRO A 4 -6.95 14.53 -6.67
N HIS A 5 -6.47 14.81 -7.88
CA HIS A 5 -7.32 15.15 -9.03
C HIS A 5 -6.55 14.90 -10.33
N ASN A 6 -7.24 14.47 -11.40
CA ASN A 6 -6.59 14.13 -12.66
C ASN A 6 -5.90 15.30 -13.38
N SER A 7 -6.25 16.56 -13.06
CA SER A 7 -5.50 17.73 -13.57
C SER A 7 -4.06 17.82 -13.06
N LEU A 8 -3.71 17.06 -12.01
CA LEU A 8 -2.35 16.91 -11.51
C LEU A 8 -1.58 15.79 -12.23
N LEU A 9 -2.26 14.98 -13.04
CA LEU A 9 -1.70 13.76 -13.64
C LEU A 9 -1.54 13.89 -15.15
N GLN A 10 -0.36 13.53 -15.64
CA GLN A 10 -0.11 13.35 -17.07
C GLN A 10 0.23 11.88 -17.32
N PHE A 11 -0.75 11.13 -17.84
CA PHE A 11 -0.57 9.73 -18.21
C PHE A 11 0.25 9.59 -19.51
N PRO A 12 1.08 8.53 -19.63
CA PRO A 12 1.75 8.23 -20.88
C PRO A 12 0.75 7.79 -21.97
N THR A 13 1.12 7.96 -23.24
CA THR A 13 0.29 7.51 -24.39
C THR A 13 -0.05 6.02 -24.29
N LYS A 14 0.94 5.20 -23.91
CA LYS A 14 0.75 3.78 -23.60
C LYS A 14 0.71 3.58 -22.09
N LYS A 15 -0.50 3.44 -21.56
CA LYS A 15 -0.77 3.18 -20.14
C LYS A 15 -0.37 1.76 -19.76
N LYS A 16 0.34 1.61 -18.65
CA LYS A 16 0.58 0.31 -18.00
C LYS A 16 -0.63 -0.10 -17.16
N ASN A 17 -0.83 -1.41 -17.03
CA ASN A 17 -1.69 -1.94 -15.97
C ASN A 17 -0.99 -1.74 -14.62
N ILE A 18 -1.78 -1.66 -13.55
CA ILE A 18 -1.29 -1.54 -12.18
C ILE A 18 -1.87 -2.71 -11.39
N ILE A 19 -1.01 -3.46 -10.71
CA ILE A 19 -1.41 -4.50 -9.77
C ILE A 19 -0.81 -4.16 -8.41
N MET A 20 -1.67 -4.04 -7.40
CA MET A 20 -1.25 -3.83 -6.00
C MET A 20 -1.60 -5.05 -5.16
N ILE A 21 -0.64 -5.55 -4.39
CA ILE A 21 -0.84 -6.67 -3.46
C ILE A 21 -0.47 -6.22 -2.05
N GLY A 22 -1.46 -6.17 -1.16
CA GLY A 22 -1.25 -5.92 0.27
C GLY A 22 -1.00 -7.24 0.99
N LEU A 23 0.17 -7.39 1.61
CA LEU A 23 0.60 -8.57 2.33
C LEU A 23 0.31 -8.39 3.81
N GLU A 24 -0.69 -9.09 4.32
CA GLU A 24 -1.13 -9.02 5.72
C GLU A 24 0.05 -9.24 6.68
N SER A 25 0.25 -8.32 7.63
CA SER A 25 1.23 -8.41 8.72
C SER A 25 2.67 -8.74 8.29
N LEU A 26 3.04 -8.48 7.03
CA LEU A 26 4.35 -8.84 6.50
C LEU A 26 5.37 -7.72 6.73
N ASP A 27 6.40 -8.03 7.50
CA ASP A 27 7.40 -7.03 7.89
C ASP A 27 8.85 -7.50 7.79
N THR A 28 9.77 -6.57 8.02
CA THR A 28 11.21 -6.74 7.83
C THR A 28 11.84 -7.71 8.84
N THR A 29 11.14 -8.11 9.91
CA THR A 29 11.68 -9.10 10.87
C THR A 29 11.97 -10.43 10.18
N TYR A 30 11.22 -10.76 9.13
CA TYR A 30 11.29 -12.02 8.39
C TYR A 30 12.43 -12.09 7.38
N TYR A 31 13.08 -10.96 7.04
CA TYR A 31 14.31 -10.99 6.26
C TYR A 31 15.39 -11.80 6.97
N SER A 32 16.36 -12.32 6.21
CA SER A 32 17.55 -12.91 6.80
C SER A 32 18.33 -11.85 7.59
N THR A 33 19.00 -12.27 8.66
CA THR A 33 19.89 -11.38 9.45
C THR A 33 21.00 -10.75 8.60
N LYS A 34 21.45 -11.47 7.56
CA LYS A 34 22.36 -10.95 6.53
C LYS A 34 21.78 -9.71 5.85
N ASN A 35 20.50 -9.74 5.51
CA ASN A 35 19.84 -8.68 4.76
C ASN A 35 19.01 -7.71 5.61
N GLY A 36 19.02 -7.83 6.94
CA GLY A 36 18.47 -6.80 7.82
C GLY A 36 17.25 -7.22 8.62
N GLY A 37 16.87 -8.49 8.62
CA GLY A 37 15.90 -9.02 9.58
C GLY A 37 16.55 -9.44 10.90
N CYS A 38 15.72 -9.95 11.82
CA CYS A 38 16.15 -10.30 13.18
C CYS A 38 15.82 -11.74 13.58
N ILE A 39 15.29 -12.55 12.66
CA ILE A 39 15.01 -13.97 12.89
C ILE A 39 16.14 -14.80 12.27
N ASN A 40 16.70 -15.74 13.03
CA ASN A 40 17.86 -16.53 12.60
C ASN A 40 17.57 -17.49 11.45
N ASN A 41 16.30 -17.82 11.21
CA ASN A 41 15.86 -18.71 10.14
C ASN A 41 15.53 -17.92 8.87
N ILE A 42 15.79 -18.50 7.70
CA ILE A 42 15.34 -17.92 6.43
C ILE A 42 13.83 -18.18 6.29
N ILE A 43 13.03 -17.10 6.34
CA ILE A 43 11.56 -17.18 6.28
C ILE A 43 11.04 -16.78 4.89
N ILE A 44 11.42 -15.61 4.38
CA ILE A 44 10.91 -15.06 3.11
C ILE A 44 11.97 -15.04 1.99
N LYS A 45 12.52 -16.21 1.68
CA LYS A 45 13.63 -16.35 0.72
C LYS A 45 13.29 -15.73 -0.64
N ASN A 46 12.10 -16.01 -1.17
CA ASN A 46 11.76 -15.58 -2.53
C ASN A 46 11.53 -14.07 -2.60
N MET A 47 10.84 -13.48 -1.63
CA MET A 47 10.66 -12.03 -1.51
C MET A 47 11.99 -11.30 -1.33
N GLU A 48 12.89 -11.84 -0.50
CA GLU A 48 14.24 -11.30 -0.31
C GLU A 48 15.04 -11.30 -1.62
N GLU A 49 15.03 -12.42 -2.37
CA GLU A 49 15.68 -12.50 -3.68
C GLU A 49 15.10 -11.48 -4.68
N MET A 50 13.78 -11.26 -4.66
CA MET A 50 13.14 -10.27 -5.52
C MET A 50 13.49 -8.83 -5.13
N ALA A 51 13.59 -8.50 -3.84
CA ALA A 51 14.00 -7.18 -3.39
C ALA A 51 15.47 -6.85 -3.73
N LEU A 52 16.32 -7.88 -3.81
CA LEU A 52 17.73 -7.76 -4.20
C LEU A 52 17.96 -7.72 -5.72
N ASP A 53 16.96 -8.05 -6.53
CA ASP A 53 17.06 -7.97 -7.99
C ASP A 53 17.13 -6.49 -8.43
N LYS A 54 18.22 -6.12 -9.11
CA LYS A 54 18.45 -4.76 -9.66
C LYS A 54 17.37 -4.29 -10.65
N ASN A 55 16.59 -5.21 -11.21
CA ASN A 55 15.48 -4.89 -12.09
C ASN A 55 14.23 -4.46 -11.32
N ASN A 56 14.15 -4.74 -10.03
CA ASN A 56 13.09 -4.26 -9.14
C ASN A 56 13.55 -3.02 -8.37
N VAL A 57 12.63 -2.42 -7.63
CA VAL A 57 12.89 -1.28 -6.74
C VAL A 57 12.27 -1.60 -5.38
N HIS A 58 13.02 -1.36 -4.30
CA HIS A 58 12.51 -1.34 -2.93
C HIS A 58 13.03 -0.06 -2.28
N PHE A 59 12.30 0.49 -1.31
CA PHE A 59 12.74 1.61 -0.50
C PHE A 59 13.06 1.13 0.92
N SER A 60 14.04 1.74 1.56
CA SER A 60 14.56 1.27 2.83
C SER A 60 14.80 2.43 3.79
N HIS A 61 14.29 2.29 5.02
CA HIS A 61 14.64 3.17 6.12
C HIS A 61 16.03 2.89 6.71
N LEU A 62 16.72 1.84 6.24
CA LEU A 62 18.04 1.44 6.70
C LEU A 62 19.12 1.89 5.72
N LYS A 63 20.36 1.91 6.22
CA LYS A 63 21.55 2.13 5.40
C LYS A 63 21.83 0.92 4.51
N TYR A 64 22.28 1.17 3.29
CA TYR A 64 22.80 0.14 2.39
C TYR A 64 23.87 -0.73 3.07
N PRO A 65 23.89 -2.07 2.87
CA PRO A 65 23.07 -2.88 1.97
C PRO A 65 21.85 -3.54 2.64
N LYS A 66 21.44 -3.12 3.84
CA LYS A 66 20.35 -3.79 4.56
C LYS A 66 18.99 -3.45 3.92
N LEU A 67 18.22 -4.49 3.61
CA LEU A 67 16.81 -4.40 3.25
C LEU A 67 16.05 -3.88 4.49
N GLY A 68 15.43 -2.73 4.31
CA GLY A 68 14.51 -2.14 5.27
C GLY A 68 13.11 -2.15 4.67
N GLY A 69 12.29 -1.18 5.05
CA GLY A 69 10.95 -1.06 4.51
C GLY A 69 10.18 0.13 5.05
N MET A 70 8.88 0.09 4.83
CA MET A 70 7.90 1.14 5.09
C MET A 70 7.57 1.30 6.58
N SER A 71 7.59 2.52 7.09
CA SER A 71 7.22 2.78 8.47
C SER A 71 5.70 2.68 8.69
N THR A 72 5.31 1.96 9.74
CA THR A 72 3.92 1.89 10.22
C THR A 72 3.71 2.93 11.30
N ILE A 73 2.72 3.80 11.13
CA ILE A 73 2.43 4.92 12.04
C ILE A 73 1.00 4.84 12.57
N SER A 74 0.62 5.79 13.42
CA SER A 74 -0.74 5.88 13.93
C SER A 74 -1.76 5.88 12.78
N ARG A 75 -2.89 5.21 13.00
CA ARG A 75 -3.98 4.98 12.03
C ARG A 75 -3.63 4.16 10.77
N THR A 76 -2.38 3.72 10.60
CA THR A 76 -1.97 2.81 9.50
C THR A 76 -1.45 1.46 9.99
N GLY A 77 -1.47 1.21 11.30
CA GLY A 77 -0.99 -0.05 11.90
C GLY A 77 -1.97 -1.23 11.85
N PHE A 78 -3.00 -1.20 11.00
CA PHE A 78 -3.99 -2.28 10.77
C PHE A 78 -4.42 -2.30 9.29
N THR A 79 -4.86 -3.45 8.80
CA THR A 79 -5.18 -3.72 7.38
C THR A 79 -6.03 -2.63 6.73
N LEU A 80 -7.19 -2.31 7.32
CA LEU A 80 -8.11 -1.29 6.79
C LEU A 80 -7.45 0.09 6.72
N GLY A 81 -6.77 0.51 7.79
CA GLY A 81 -6.09 1.81 7.86
C GLY A 81 -4.94 1.93 6.88
N SER A 82 -4.14 0.87 6.72
CA SER A 82 -3.03 0.85 5.79
C SER A 82 -3.48 0.79 4.33
N THR A 83 -4.45 -0.08 4.01
CA THR A 83 -5.04 -0.15 2.65
C THR A 83 -5.66 1.18 2.26
N PHE A 84 -6.43 1.82 3.16
CA PHE A 84 -7.00 3.13 2.88
C PHE A 84 -5.93 4.19 2.65
N ALA A 85 -4.88 4.24 3.48
CA ALA A 85 -3.74 5.13 3.28
C ALA A 85 -3.01 4.88 1.95
N ALA A 86 -2.80 3.62 1.58
CA ALA A 86 -2.14 3.21 0.34
C ALA A 86 -2.94 3.57 -0.92
N LEU A 87 -4.26 3.49 -0.86
CA LEU A 87 -5.15 3.74 -2.00
C LEU A 87 -5.62 5.19 -2.08
N CYS A 88 -5.66 5.93 -0.97
CA CYS A 88 -6.26 7.26 -0.91
C CYS A 88 -5.27 8.37 -0.49
N GLY A 89 -4.09 8.00 0.03
CA GLY A 89 -3.15 8.98 0.59
C GLY A 89 -3.72 9.75 1.78
N ALA A 90 -4.69 9.21 2.51
CA ALA A 90 -5.36 9.85 3.63
C ALA A 90 -5.58 8.85 4.79
N PRO A 91 -5.58 9.30 6.06
CA PRO A 91 -5.81 8.40 7.19
C PRO A 91 -7.23 7.85 7.17
N PHE A 92 -7.42 6.60 7.61
CA PHE A 92 -8.76 6.07 7.84
C PHE A 92 -9.38 6.76 9.07
N MET A 93 -10.53 7.41 8.86
CA MET A 93 -11.19 8.24 9.88
C MET A 93 -12.40 7.56 10.53
N GLY A 94 -12.73 6.35 10.10
CA GLY A 94 -13.83 5.58 10.65
C GLY A 94 -13.54 5.14 12.07
N LYS A 95 -14.61 4.84 12.79
CA LYS A 95 -14.48 4.06 14.01
C LYS A 95 -13.98 2.68 13.60
N ASN A 96 -12.94 2.22 14.30
CA ASN A 96 -12.46 0.86 14.14
C ASN A 96 -13.44 -0.05 14.89
N GLU A 97 -14.57 -0.36 14.27
CA GLU A 97 -15.68 -1.12 14.86
C GLU A 97 -16.03 -2.31 13.96
N PRO A 98 -16.25 -3.52 14.51
CA PRO A 98 -16.57 -4.72 13.72
C PRO A 98 -17.84 -4.60 12.89
N THR A 99 -18.74 -3.67 13.26
CA THR A 99 -20.00 -3.40 12.56
C THR A 99 -19.82 -2.69 11.21
N GLY A 100 -18.59 -2.26 10.88
CA GLY A 100 -18.26 -1.64 9.60
C GLY A 100 -18.86 -0.25 9.40
N THR A 101 -19.33 0.39 10.47
CA THR A 101 -19.92 1.73 10.41
C THR A 101 -18.86 2.78 10.05
N THR A 102 -18.94 3.29 8.83
CA THR A 102 -18.09 4.39 8.35
C THR A 102 -18.90 5.69 8.39
N GLU A 103 -18.43 6.69 9.12
CA GLU A 103 -19.13 7.98 9.25
C GLU A 103 -18.94 8.86 8.00
N GLY A 104 -19.49 8.44 6.85
CA GLY A 104 -19.73 9.26 5.65
C GLY A 104 -18.54 9.96 4.96
N TYR A 105 -17.33 9.90 5.52
CA TYR A 105 -16.16 10.65 5.04
C TYR A 105 -15.49 10.01 3.84
N LEU A 106 -15.70 8.70 3.60
CA LEU A 106 -15.10 7.98 2.48
C LEU A 106 -15.47 8.65 1.16
N ASN A 107 -16.72 9.07 0.99
CA ASN A 107 -17.20 9.76 -0.21
C ASN A 107 -16.61 11.17 -0.45
N ASN A 108 -15.90 11.75 0.52
CA ASN A 108 -15.34 13.10 0.42
C ASN A 108 -13.87 13.10 0.02
N LEU A 109 -13.30 11.93 -0.29
CA LEU A 109 -11.91 11.76 -0.65
C LEU A 109 -11.82 11.14 -2.04
N THR A 110 -10.92 11.67 -2.88
CA THR A 110 -10.61 11.06 -4.17
C THR A 110 -9.46 10.07 -3.99
N CYS A 111 -9.70 8.80 -4.31
CA CYS A 111 -8.71 7.74 -4.20
C CYS A 111 -8.18 7.27 -5.56
N LEU A 112 -7.16 6.42 -5.54
CA LEU A 112 -6.50 5.85 -6.71
C LEU A 112 -7.48 5.19 -7.68
N GLY A 113 -8.50 4.49 -7.18
CA GLY A 113 -9.55 3.88 -7.99
C GLY A 113 -10.27 4.90 -8.87
N GLU A 114 -10.70 6.03 -8.29
CA GLU A 114 -11.42 7.08 -9.01
C GLU A 114 -10.54 7.81 -10.03
N LEU A 115 -9.30 8.14 -9.65
CA LEU A 115 -8.31 8.74 -10.57
C LEU A 115 -8.12 7.86 -11.82
N LEU A 116 -8.00 6.54 -11.60
CA LEU A 116 -7.78 5.57 -12.68
C LEU A 116 -9.07 5.31 -13.49
N ASN A 117 -10.24 5.28 -12.85
CA ASN A 117 -11.53 5.20 -13.54
C ASN A 117 -11.72 6.36 -14.53
N GLU A 118 -11.51 7.59 -14.08
CA GLU A 118 -11.55 8.80 -14.93
C GLU A 118 -10.47 8.76 -16.03
N ALA A 119 -9.33 8.12 -15.77
CA ALA A 119 -8.31 7.84 -16.76
C ALA A 119 -8.61 6.63 -17.67
N ASN A 120 -9.85 6.12 -17.69
CA ASN A 120 -10.33 4.99 -18.51
C ASN A 120 -9.60 3.66 -18.23
N TYR A 121 -9.16 3.45 -16.99
CA TYR A 121 -8.79 2.13 -16.50
C TYR A 121 -10.04 1.33 -16.11
N ILE A 122 -9.92 0.00 -16.12
CA ILE A 122 -10.85 -0.88 -15.41
C ILE A 122 -10.33 -1.09 -13.99
N THR A 123 -11.14 -0.79 -12.98
CA THR A 123 -10.77 -0.97 -11.55
C THR A 123 -11.38 -2.23 -10.98
N SER A 124 -10.55 -3.02 -10.29
CA SER A 124 -10.94 -4.32 -9.74
C SER A 124 -10.28 -4.58 -8.39
N THR A 125 -11.00 -5.25 -7.49
CA THR A 125 -10.48 -5.76 -6.23
C THR A 125 -10.87 -7.23 -6.07
N THR A 126 -10.03 -8.02 -5.41
CA THR A 126 -10.33 -9.39 -5.01
C THR A 126 -9.87 -9.61 -3.57
N TYR A 127 -10.76 -10.02 -2.68
CA TYR A 127 -10.41 -10.25 -1.27
C TYR A 127 -11.13 -11.43 -0.64
N GLY A 128 -10.47 -12.03 0.36
CA GLY A 128 -10.85 -13.28 1.03
C GLY A 128 -11.62 -13.11 2.34
N SER A 129 -12.25 -11.95 2.58
CA SER A 129 -13.07 -11.69 3.78
C SER A 129 -14.51 -11.33 3.39
N LEU A 130 -15.41 -11.25 4.37
CA LEU A 130 -16.76 -10.73 4.14
C LEU A 130 -16.72 -9.21 3.87
N PRO A 131 -17.59 -8.65 3.01
CA PRO A 131 -17.56 -7.23 2.67
C PRO A 131 -17.69 -6.28 3.87
N PHE A 132 -18.48 -6.68 4.88
CA PHE A 132 -18.73 -5.88 6.09
C PHE A 132 -17.69 -6.10 7.19
N ASP A 133 -16.73 -7.00 7.00
CA ASP A 133 -15.66 -7.26 7.98
C ASP A 133 -14.84 -5.99 8.22
N TRP A 134 -15.04 -5.35 9.38
CA TRP A 134 -14.55 -4.00 9.71
C TRP A 134 -14.92 -2.91 8.68
N GLY A 135 -15.89 -3.18 7.81
CA GLY A 135 -16.24 -2.31 6.69
C GLY A 135 -15.21 -2.29 5.57
N TYR A 136 -14.36 -3.32 5.45
CA TYR A 136 -13.28 -3.35 4.45
C TYR A 136 -13.78 -3.19 3.00
N GLY A 137 -14.92 -3.81 2.68
CA GLY A 137 -15.56 -3.70 1.38
C GLY A 137 -16.01 -2.26 1.03
N HIS A 138 -16.27 -1.42 2.03
CA HIS A 138 -16.70 -0.04 1.82
C HIS A 138 -15.64 0.84 1.15
N ILE A 139 -14.35 0.51 1.29
CA ILE A 139 -13.29 1.21 0.54
C ILE A 139 -13.58 1.11 -0.97
N PHE A 140 -13.94 -0.08 -1.44
CA PHE A 140 -14.07 -0.32 -2.88
C PHE A 140 -15.42 0.14 -3.41
N ASP A 141 -16.48 -0.03 -2.62
CA ASP A 141 -17.84 0.40 -2.97
C ASP A 141 -17.94 1.93 -3.08
N TYR A 142 -17.51 2.65 -2.04
CA TYR A 142 -17.57 4.13 -2.02
C TYR A 142 -16.60 4.79 -3.00
N HIS A 143 -15.49 4.15 -3.35
CA HIS A 143 -14.54 4.64 -4.37
C HIS A 143 -14.75 4.01 -5.75
N HIS A 144 -15.97 3.53 -6.01
CA HIS A 144 -16.48 3.18 -7.33
C HIS A 144 -15.63 2.16 -8.10
N TYR A 145 -15.12 1.14 -7.40
CA TYR A 145 -14.48 0.02 -8.07
C TYR A 145 -15.50 -0.69 -8.97
N GLN A 146 -15.17 -0.84 -10.24
CA GLN A 146 -16.10 -1.41 -11.22
C GLN A 146 -16.32 -2.91 -11.02
N ARG A 147 -15.36 -3.59 -10.38
CA ARG A 147 -15.38 -5.03 -10.13
C ARG A 147 -14.92 -5.33 -8.71
N ILE A 148 -15.82 -5.88 -7.89
CA ILE A 148 -15.56 -6.24 -6.50
C ILE A 148 -15.76 -7.75 -6.37
N ASN A 149 -14.66 -8.49 -6.23
CA ASN A 149 -14.67 -9.95 -6.23
C ASN A 149 -14.49 -10.49 -4.81
N VAL A 150 -15.61 -10.83 -4.16
CA VAL A 150 -15.62 -11.44 -2.84
C VAL A 150 -15.46 -12.94 -2.98
N VAL A 151 -14.35 -13.50 -2.49
CA VAL A 151 -14.01 -14.92 -2.70
C VAL A 151 -15.11 -15.85 -2.17
N GLY A 152 -15.66 -15.56 -0.99
CA GLY A 152 -16.72 -16.38 -0.39
C GLY A 152 -18.00 -16.43 -1.21
N GLU A 153 -18.40 -15.32 -1.83
CA GLU A 153 -19.58 -15.25 -2.69
C GLU A 153 -19.35 -15.99 -4.00
N ILE A 154 -18.17 -15.83 -4.61
CA ILE A 154 -17.80 -16.45 -5.90
C ILE A 154 -17.71 -17.97 -5.78
N LEU A 155 -17.06 -18.46 -4.73
CA LEU A 155 -16.89 -19.90 -4.52
C LEU A 155 -18.16 -20.58 -4.01
N LYS A 156 -19.24 -19.81 -3.74
CA LYS A 156 -20.51 -20.30 -3.16
C LYS A 156 -20.25 -21.18 -1.94
N ASN A 157 -19.25 -20.82 -1.15
CA ASN A 157 -18.70 -21.73 -0.16
C ASN A 157 -19.73 -21.92 0.95
N GLN A 158 -20.10 -23.18 1.23
CA GLN A 158 -21.06 -23.55 2.27
C GLN A 158 -20.43 -23.62 3.67
N THR A 159 -19.14 -23.31 3.78
CA THR A 159 -18.45 -23.17 5.06
C THR A 159 -18.91 -21.87 5.69
N ASN A 160 -19.32 -21.89 6.96
CA ASN A 160 -19.58 -20.69 7.78
C ASN A 160 -18.28 -19.88 8.08
N SER A 161 -17.32 -19.87 7.17
CA SER A 161 -16.02 -19.23 7.31
C SER A 161 -16.12 -17.75 6.94
N PHE A 162 -15.62 -16.90 7.84
CA PHE A 162 -15.56 -15.45 7.64
C PHE A 162 -14.35 -15.03 6.79
N TRP A 163 -13.26 -15.80 6.87
CA TRP A 163 -12.00 -15.58 6.14
C TRP A 163 -11.63 -16.82 5.31
N PHE A 164 -10.97 -16.58 4.18
CA PHE A 164 -10.62 -17.57 3.17
C PHE A 164 -9.12 -17.60 2.94
N ASP A 165 -8.57 -18.81 2.83
CA ASP A 165 -7.14 -19.02 2.62
C ASP A 165 -6.64 -18.32 1.33
N ASP A 166 -5.43 -17.77 1.38
CA ASP A 166 -4.89 -16.95 0.29
C ASP A 166 -4.80 -17.68 -1.05
N TYR A 167 -4.64 -19.00 -1.06
CA TYR A 167 -4.56 -19.76 -2.31
C TYR A 167 -5.87 -19.69 -3.11
N LEU A 168 -7.01 -19.57 -2.43
CA LEU A 168 -8.32 -19.35 -3.04
C LEU A 168 -8.41 -17.93 -3.58
N THR A 169 -7.98 -16.93 -2.79
CA THR A 169 -7.94 -15.52 -3.19
C THR A 169 -7.06 -15.31 -4.42
N TYR A 170 -5.84 -15.87 -4.45
CA TYR A 170 -4.98 -15.88 -5.63
C TYR A 170 -5.63 -16.58 -6.82
N GLY A 171 -6.39 -17.66 -6.62
CA GLY A 171 -7.11 -18.37 -7.68
C GLY A 171 -8.18 -17.50 -8.35
N VAL A 172 -8.99 -16.82 -7.55
CA VAL A 172 -10.00 -15.86 -8.04
C VAL A 172 -9.32 -14.67 -8.71
N PHE A 173 -8.26 -14.13 -8.11
CA PHE A 173 -7.52 -12.98 -8.65
C PHE A 173 -6.89 -13.30 -10.02
N LYS A 174 -6.29 -14.48 -10.20
CA LYS A 174 -5.78 -14.93 -11.51
C LYS A 174 -6.88 -15.01 -12.57
N THR A 175 -8.07 -15.48 -12.18
CA THR A 175 -9.23 -15.57 -13.09
C THR A 175 -9.67 -14.17 -13.52
N GLU A 176 -9.74 -13.24 -12.57
CA GLU A 176 -10.09 -11.84 -12.82
C GLU A 176 -9.05 -11.14 -13.70
N LEU A 177 -7.76 -11.30 -13.43
CA LEU A 177 -6.69 -10.71 -14.26
C LEU A 177 -6.74 -11.20 -15.72
N ASN A 178 -7.06 -12.49 -15.94
CA ASN A 178 -7.27 -13.04 -17.28
C ASN A 178 -8.51 -12.47 -17.98
N PHE A 179 -9.54 -12.10 -17.23
CA PHE A 179 -10.70 -11.39 -17.75
C PHE A 179 -10.34 -9.96 -18.13
N LEU A 180 -9.70 -9.21 -17.21
CA LEU A 180 -9.28 -7.82 -17.38
C LEU A 180 -8.36 -7.66 -18.59
N SER A 181 -7.42 -8.57 -18.79
CA SER A 181 -6.47 -8.51 -19.90
C SER A 181 -7.11 -8.62 -21.29
N LYS A 182 -8.35 -9.12 -21.38
CA LYS A 182 -9.09 -9.29 -22.64
C LYS A 182 -9.98 -8.10 -22.98
N GLN A 183 -10.08 -7.10 -22.10
CA GLN A 183 -11.01 -5.97 -22.26
C GLN A 183 -10.49 -4.85 -23.16
N GLY A 184 -9.23 -4.91 -23.61
CA GLY A 184 -8.64 -3.88 -24.47
C GLY A 184 -8.45 -2.51 -23.79
N LYS A 185 -8.55 -2.45 -22.46
CA LYS A 185 -8.31 -1.26 -21.63
C LYS A 185 -7.21 -1.56 -20.61
N PRO A 186 -6.44 -0.55 -20.15
CA PRO A 186 -5.57 -0.73 -19.00
C PRO A 186 -6.42 -1.05 -17.76
N PHE A 187 -5.86 -1.78 -16.81
CA PHE A 187 -6.58 -2.11 -15.58
C PHE A 187 -5.76 -1.83 -14.32
N PHE A 188 -6.48 -1.56 -13.24
CA PHE A 188 -5.98 -1.52 -11.88
C PHE A 188 -6.63 -2.64 -11.09
N ALA A 189 -5.81 -3.52 -10.51
CA ALA A 189 -6.29 -4.64 -9.72
C ALA A 189 -5.60 -4.64 -8.35
N PHE A 190 -6.40 -4.71 -7.28
CA PHE A 190 -5.91 -4.79 -5.90
C PHE A 190 -6.29 -6.13 -5.26
N MET A 191 -5.39 -6.69 -4.45
CA MET A 191 -5.65 -7.91 -3.69
C MET A 191 -4.91 -7.87 -2.34
N PRO A 192 -5.60 -7.85 -1.19
CA PRO A 192 -4.98 -8.16 0.09
C PRO A 192 -4.84 -9.68 0.29
N THR A 193 -3.86 -10.08 1.09
CA THR A 193 -3.75 -11.43 1.65
C THR A 193 -4.29 -11.47 3.08
N LEU A 194 -4.44 -12.67 3.68
CA LEU A 194 -4.98 -12.86 5.03
C LEU A 194 -4.27 -13.95 5.85
N ASP A 195 -3.60 -14.94 5.23
CA ASP A 195 -3.11 -16.12 5.95
C ASP A 195 -2.11 -15.77 7.07
N THR A 196 -1.44 -14.63 6.97
CA THR A 196 -0.46 -14.12 7.94
C THR A 196 -1.06 -13.28 9.06
N HIS A 197 -2.39 -13.12 9.14
CA HIS A 197 -3.04 -12.54 10.31
C HIS A 197 -2.74 -13.40 11.54
N GLU A 198 -2.38 -12.79 12.68
CA GLU A 198 -2.04 -13.56 13.89
C GLU A 198 -3.18 -14.51 14.31
N PRO A 199 -2.87 -15.76 14.75
CA PRO A 199 -1.54 -16.36 14.97
C PRO A 199 -0.90 -17.03 13.72
N GLY A 200 -1.45 -16.79 12.54
CA GLY A 200 -1.08 -17.45 11.27
C GLY A 200 -2.00 -18.63 10.93
N SER A 201 -2.47 -18.65 9.69
CA SER A 201 -3.18 -19.75 9.05
C SER A 201 -2.24 -20.53 8.13
N SER A 202 -2.54 -21.81 7.92
CA SER A 202 -1.80 -22.65 6.99
C SER A 202 -2.75 -23.57 6.24
N CYS A 203 -2.55 -23.68 4.94
CA CYS A 203 -3.19 -24.67 4.08
C CYS A 203 -2.22 -25.81 3.71
N TYR A 204 -2.71 -26.79 2.95
CA TYR A 204 -1.92 -27.94 2.49
C TYR A 204 -0.72 -27.59 1.59
N LEU A 205 -0.65 -26.36 1.09
CA LEU A 205 0.48 -25.85 0.30
C LEU A 205 1.64 -25.36 1.18
N CYS A 206 1.39 -25.14 2.47
CA CYS A 206 2.36 -24.50 3.35
C CYS A 206 3.45 -25.49 3.77
N PRO A 207 4.74 -25.07 3.74
CA PRO A 207 5.81 -25.90 4.26
C PRO A 207 5.58 -26.16 5.76
N LYS A 208 6.12 -27.25 6.30
CA LYS A 208 6.06 -27.51 7.73
C LYS A 208 7.00 -26.56 8.48
N GLU A 209 6.51 -26.00 9.58
CA GLU A 209 7.27 -25.16 10.52
C GLU A 209 6.64 -25.31 11.90
N ASP A 210 7.44 -25.25 12.97
CA ASP A 210 6.93 -25.47 14.34
C ASP A 210 6.09 -24.28 14.84
N ASN A 211 6.42 -23.06 14.40
CA ASN A 211 5.68 -21.86 14.72
C ASN A 211 4.66 -21.54 13.60
N LYS A 212 3.38 -21.41 13.97
CA LYS A 212 2.26 -21.17 13.02
C LYS A 212 2.43 -19.89 12.20
N MET A 213 2.91 -18.81 12.83
CA MET A 213 3.15 -17.55 12.13
C MET A 213 4.30 -17.68 11.13
N LEU A 214 5.41 -18.30 11.53
CA LEU A 214 6.52 -18.58 10.60
C LEU A 214 6.09 -19.51 9.47
N GLN A 215 5.19 -20.46 9.74
CA GLN A 215 4.59 -21.33 8.73
C GLN A 215 3.77 -20.53 7.71
N ALA A 216 2.88 -19.66 8.20
CA ALA A 216 2.03 -18.80 7.39
C ALA A 216 2.88 -17.87 6.50
N VAL A 217 3.91 -17.23 7.07
CA VAL A 217 4.79 -16.31 6.33
C VAL A 217 5.60 -17.04 5.26
N LYS A 218 6.15 -18.23 5.56
CA LYS A 218 6.81 -19.07 4.54
C LYS A 218 5.83 -19.48 3.43
N CYS A 219 4.57 -19.73 3.79
CA CYS A 219 3.52 -20.02 2.84
C CYS A 219 3.24 -18.82 1.93
N ALA A 220 3.07 -17.63 2.50
CA ALA A 220 2.86 -16.38 1.77
C ALA A 220 4.02 -16.08 0.78
N ASP A 221 5.27 -16.31 1.19
CA ASP A 221 6.46 -16.19 0.33
C ASP A 221 6.37 -17.10 -0.91
N ASN A 222 6.02 -18.38 -0.70
CA ASN A 222 5.85 -19.34 -1.80
C ASN A 222 4.65 -19.02 -2.68
N GLN A 223 3.53 -18.60 -2.10
CA GLN A 223 2.32 -18.26 -2.85
C GLN A 223 2.53 -17.02 -3.73
N LEU A 224 3.16 -15.97 -3.22
CA LEU A 224 3.52 -14.78 -4.01
C LEU A 224 4.49 -15.13 -5.14
N LYS A 225 5.53 -15.94 -4.86
CA LYS A 225 6.45 -16.43 -5.90
C LYS A 225 5.69 -17.18 -7.01
N ASN A 226 4.76 -18.05 -6.64
CA ASN A 226 3.96 -18.82 -7.58
C ASN A 226 3.02 -17.93 -8.40
N PHE A 227 2.42 -16.91 -7.77
CA PHE A 227 1.62 -15.91 -8.47
C PHE A 227 2.46 -15.14 -9.49
N LEU A 228 3.63 -14.60 -9.10
CA LEU A 228 4.49 -13.84 -10.00
C LEU A 228 5.08 -14.73 -11.12
N SER A 229 5.39 -16.00 -10.83
CA SER A 229 5.84 -16.95 -11.85
C SER A 229 4.74 -17.25 -12.86
N TRP A 230 3.48 -17.40 -12.41
CA TRP A 230 2.33 -17.50 -13.29
C TRP A 230 2.13 -16.21 -14.10
N ALA A 231 2.27 -15.05 -13.47
CA ALA A 231 2.10 -13.74 -14.11
C ALA A 231 3.13 -13.53 -15.22
N LYS A 232 4.39 -13.93 -15.02
CA LYS A 232 5.45 -13.88 -16.05
C LYS A 232 5.12 -14.61 -17.35
N ASN A 233 4.22 -15.60 -17.30
CA ASN A 233 3.76 -16.33 -18.48
C ASN A 233 2.58 -15.65 -19.21
N GLN A 234 2.09 -14.52 -18.69
CA GLN A 234 0.98 -13.78 -19.28
C GLN A 234 1.47 -12.68 -20.23
N GLN A 235 0.76 -12.48 -21.34
CA GLN A 235 1.10 -11.45 -22.33
C GLN A 235 1.11 -10.03 -21.75
N TRP A 236 0.34 -9.78 -20.70
CA TRP A 236 0.23 -8.48 -20.06
C TRP A 236 1.37 -8.16 -19.08
N TYR A 237 2.18 -9.14 -18.66
CA TYR A 237 3.18 -8.98 -17.58
C TYR A 237 4.12 -7.79 -17.77
N ASN A 238 4.74 -7.69 -18.95
CA ASN A 238 5.71 -6.63 -19.26
C ASN A 238 5.07 -5.23 -19.30
N ASN A 239 3.76 -5.16 -19.53
CA ASN A 239 2.98 -3.91 -19.50
C ASN A 239 2.28 -3.68 -18.17
N THR A 240 2.73 -4.33 -17.09
CA THR A 240 2.12 -4.22 -15.76
C THR A 240 3.16 -3.84 -14.73
N VAL A 241 2.89 -2.79 -13.95
CA VAL A 241 3.61 -2.49 -12.72
C VAL A 241 2.99 -3.26 -11.58
N PHE A 242 3.83 -3.89 -10.76
CA PHE A 242 3.39 -4.50 -9.50
C PHE A 242 3.94 -3.67 -8.35
N MET A 243 3.06 -3.33 -7.40
CA MET A 243 3.43 -2.76 -6.12
C MET A 243 2.96 -3.71 -5.02
N ILE A 244 3.92 -4.29 -4.31
CA ILE A 244 3.70 -5.32 -3.30
C ILE A 244 4.18 -4.73 -1.99
N PHE A 245 3.35 -4.73 -0.96
CA PHE A 245 3.68 -4.09 0.31
C PHE A 245 3.08 -4.84 1.48
N GLY A 246 3.78 -4.88 2.60
CA GLY A 246 3.20 -5.23 3.88
C GLY A 246 2.26 -4.12 4.33
N ASP A 247 1.06 -4.46 4.76
CA ASP A 247 0.10 -3.47 5.24
C ASP A 247 0.53 -2.90 6.60
N HIS A 248 0.96 -3.74 7.54
CA HIS A 248 1.54 -3.33 8.81
C HIS A 248 2.56 -4.34 9.35
N VAL A 249 3.18 -4.00 10.48
CA VAL A 249 4.09 -4.89 11.19
C VAL A 249 3.30 -5.98 11.90
N THR A 250 3.87 -7.17 12.02
CA THR A 250 3.19 -8.29 12.67
C THR A 250 2.85 -7.95 14.12
N ARG A 251 1.69 -8.43 14.55
CA ARG A 251 1.22 -8.33 15.93
C ARG A 251 1.42 -9.63 16.71
N GLU A 252 1.97 -10.67 16.09
CA GLU A 252 2.27 -11.93 16.77
C GLU A 252 3.30 -11.69 17.88
N ILE A 253 2.91 -12.05 19.11
CA ILE A 253 3.61 -11.70 20.35
C ILE A 253 5.06 -12.21 20.34
N GLY A 254 5.30 -13.45 19.92
CA GLY A 254 6.64 -14.04 19.88
C GLY A 254 7.58 -13.26 18.96
N ILE A 255 7.12 -12.85 17.77
CA ILE A 255 7.92 -12.01 16.87
C ILE A 255 8.18 -10.63 17.46
N GLN A 256 7.20 -10.03 18.15
CA GLN A 256 7.41 -8.73 18.81
C GLN A 256 8.47 -8.83 19.92
N GLU A 257 8.45 -9.90 20.69
CA GLU A 257 9.41 -10.15 21.77
C GLU A 257 10.83 -10.36 21.22
N ILE A 258 10.98 -11.12 20.13
CA ILE A 258 12.26 -11.31 19.44
C ILE A 258 12.82 -9.96 18.95
N ALA A 259 11.98 -9.14 18.31
CA ALA A 259 12.38 -7.82 17.83
C ALA A 259 12.77 -6.90 18.99
N LYS A 260 11.98 -6.86 20.06
CA LYS A 260 12.24 -6.04 21.25
C LYS A 260 13.53 -6.45 21.96
N ALA A 261 13.77 -7.74 22.15
CA ALA A 261 14.98 -8.25 22.80
C ALA A 261 16.27 -7.87 22.04
N GLN A 262 16.17 -7.63 20.74
CA GLN A 262 17.28 -7.23 19.88
C GLN A 262 17.32 -5.71 19.60
N ASN A 263 16.44 -4.92 20.22
CA ASN A 263 16.26 -3.50 19.92
C ASN A 263 16.04 -3.23 18.41
N TYR A 264 15.30 -4.13 17.76
CA TYR A 264 15.06 -4.09 16.33
C TYR A 264 13.90 -3.15 15.97
N LYS A 265 14.15 -2.20 15.07
CA LYS A 265 13.12 -1.31 14.53
C LYS A 265 12.40 -2.00 13.37
N ARG A 266 11.15 -2.38 13.60
CA ARG A 266 10.29 -3.03 12.61
C ARG A 266 9.76 -2.04 11.57
N ALA A 267 9.64 -2.49 10.34
CA ALA A 267 8.98 -1.78 9.25
C ALA A 267 8.34 -2.80 8.29
N SER A 268 7.29 -2.43 7.58
CA SER A 268 6.59 -3.31 6.64
C SER A 268 7.35 -3.49 5.33
N TYR A 269 7.16 -4.64 4.70
CA TYR A 269 7.79 -4.98 3.43
C TYR A 269 7.35 -4.03 2.29
N ASP A 270 8.22 -3.76 1.30
CA ASP A 270 7.82 -3.14 0.03
C ASP A 270 8.65 -3.67 -1.16
N LEU A 271 8.02 -3.70 -2.33
CA LEU A 271 8.64 -4.10 -3.58
C LEU A 271 7.85 -3.56 -4.78
N ILE A 272 8.56 -2.96 -5.73
CA ILE A 272 8.05 -2.54 -7.03
C ILE A 272 8.72 -3.36 -8.13
N ILE A 273 7.91 -4.01 -8.97
CA ILE A 273 8.36 -4.78 -10.13
C ILE A 273 7.87 -4.10 -11.41
N ASN A 274 8.70 -4.15 -12.47
CA ASN A 274 8.41 -3.57 -13.80
C ASN A 274 8.13 -2.05 -13.81
N SER A 275 8.70 -1.34 -12.82
CA SER A 275 8.69 0.13 -12.78
C SER A 275 9.32 0.73 -14.05
N GLU A 276 8.69 1.77 -14.59
CA GLU A 276 9.26 2.64 -15.62
C GLU A 276 10.39 3.53 -15.07
N LEU A 277 10.43 3.70 -13.75
CA LEU A 277 11.40 4.52 -13.05
C LEU A 277 12.42 3.65 -12.29
N LYS A 278 13.64 4.16 -12.23
CA LYS A 278 14.71 3.70 -11.34
C LYS A 278 15.06 4.83 -10.40
N SER A 279 15.57 4.48 -9.22
CA SER A 279 16.07 5.45 -8.25
C SER A 279 17.43 5.00 -7.73
N ASN A 280 18.36 5.95 -7.60
CA ASN A 280 19.62 5.75 -6.90
C ASN A 280 19.50 6.15 -5.41
N ASN A 281 18.37 6.72 -5.00
CA ASN A 281 18.09 7.20 -3.65
C ASN A 281 16.95 6.40 -3.01
N THR A 282 17.24 5.14 -2.71
CA THR A 282 16.28 4.19 -2.15
C THR A 282 16.57 3.79 -0.70
N TYR A 283 17.71 4.20 -0.14
CA TYR A 283 18.12 3.87 1.23
C TYR A 283 18.05 5.10 2.14
N GLU A 284 17.94 4.86 3.43
CA GLU A 284 17.77 5.91 4.46
C GLU A 284 16.55 6.80 4.19
N ARG A 285 15.52 6.23 3.55
CA ARG A 285 14.23 6.88 3.24
C ARG A 285 13.21 6.55 4.31
N LEU A 286 12.59 7.56 4.93
CA LEU A 286 11.49 7.35 5.87
C LEU A 286 10.16 7.58 5.12
N PHE A 287 9.33 6.55 5.00
CA PHE A 287 8.07 6.65 4.25
C PHE A 287 6.99 5.76 4.86
N THR A 288 5.76 5.97 4.43
CA THR A 288 4.55 5.37 5.02
C THR A 288 3.59 4.92 3.92
N SER A 289 2.49 4.27 4.30
CA SER A 289 1.47 3.83 3.34
C SER A 289 0.85 4.99 2.55
N PHE A 290 0.86 6.21 3.08
CA PHE A 290 0.39 7.39 2.34
C PHE A 290 1.18 7.65 1.06
N ASP A 291 2.46 7.28 1.03
CA ASP A 291 3.38 7.54 -0.08
C ASP A 291 3.18 6.56 -1.26
N LEU A 292 2.40 5.48 -1.07
CA LEU A 292 2.28 4.43 -2.08
C LEU A 292 1.45 4.84 -3.30
N MET A 293 0.37 5.61 -3.11
CA MET A 293 -0.49 6.09 -4.21
C MET A 293 0.28 6.92 -5.25
N PRO A 294 0.99 8.01 -4.90
CA PRO A 294 1.79 8.75 -5.88
C PRO A 294 2.95 7.91 -6.42
N THR A 295 3.56 7.04 -5.61
CA THR A 295 4.70 6.21 -6.04
C THR A 295 4.31 5.17 -7.08
N VAL A 296 3.18 4.49 -6.94
CA VAL A 296 2.74 3.47 -7.91
C VAL A 296 2.32 4.10 -9.24
N LEU A 297 1.70 5.30 -9.21
CA LEU A 297 1.40 6.08 -10.41
C LEU A 297 2.69 6.48 -11.14
N ALA A 298 3.68 6.99 -10.40
CA ALA A 298 4.99 7.34 -10.96
C ALA A 298 5.72 6.12 -11.54
N ALA A 299 5.71 4.99 -10.83
CA ALA A 299 6.26 3.73 -11.33
C ALA A 299 5.58 3.25 -12.62
N ALA A 300 4.30 3.57 -12.83
CA ALA A 300 3.56 3.30 -14.06
C ALA A 300 3.80 4.34 -15.18
N GLY A 301 4.71 5.30 -14.97
CA GLY A 301 5.09 6.32 -15.93
C GLY A 301 4.18 7.56 -15.94
N VAL A 302 3.28 7.70 -14.96
CA VAL A 302 2.43 8.89 -14.80
C VAL A 302 3.25 10.01 -14.17
N LYS A 303 3.29 11.18 -14.83
CA LYS A 303 3.91 12.37 -14.21
C LYS A 303 2.91 13.05 -13.28
N ILE A 304 3.36 13.40 -12.09
CA ILE A 304 2.53 14.01 -11.04
C ILE A 304 3.03 15.44 -10.83
N LYS A 305 2.16 16.43 -11.03
CA LYS A 305 2.49 17.83 -10.76
C LYS A 305 2.83 18.01 -9.28
N GLY A 306 4.08 18.33 -9.00
CA GLY A 306 4.58 18.55 -7.64
C GLY A 306 4.86 17.27 -6.83
N ASP A 307 4.82 16.08 -7.47
CA ASP A 307 5.20 14.80 -6.87
C ASP A 307 4.45 14.45 -5.56
N ARG A 308 3.24 14.97 -5.40
CA ARG A 308 2.42 14.82 -4.19
C ARG A 308 0.96 14.56 -4.55
N LEU A 309 0.34 13.59 -3.86
CA LEU A 309 -1.09 13.31 -3.90
C LEU A 309 -1.54 12.86 -2.51
N GLY A 310 -2.64 13.41 -2.01
CA GLY A 310 -3.05 13.23 -0.62
C GLY A 310 -1.96 13.72 0.33
N GLN A 311 -1.61 12.90 1.30
CA GLN A 311 -0.49 13.07 2.21
C GLN A 311 0.78 12.37 1.71
N GLY A 312 0.72 11.70 0.56
CA GLY A 312 1.84 10.97 -0.01
C GLY A 312 2.79 11.85 -0.82
N VAL A 313 4.06 11.43 -0.84
CA VAL A 313 5.09 11.91 -1.76
C VAL A 313 5.54 10.77 -2.67
N ASN A 314 5.74 11.07 -3.95
CA ASN A 314 6.35 10.13 -4.88
C ASN A 314 7.79 9.81 -4.44
N LEU A 315 8.05 8.55 -4.06
CA LEU A 315 9.37 8.12 -3.54
C LEU A 315 10.49 8.16 -4.59
N PHE A 316 10.16 8.21 -5.88
CA PHE A 316 11.13 8.42 -6.96
C PHE A 316 11.58 9.88 -7.11
N SER A 317 10.91 10.82 -6.43
CA SER A 317 11.30 12.23 -6.43
C SER A 317 12.38 12.54 -5.38
N ASP A 318 13.05 13.67 -5.52
CA ASP A 318 13.98 14.21 -4.52
C ASP A 318 13.27 14.97 -3.38
N ILE A 319 11.94 14.98 -3.36
CA ILE A 319 11.17 15.67 -2.34
C ILE A 319 11.14 14.79 -1.07
N PRO A 320 11.51 15.34 0.10
CA PRO A 320 11.34 14.63 1.36
C PRO A 320 9.88 14.29 1.63
N THR A 321 9.62 13.06 2.06
CA THR A 321 8.29 12.66 2.55
C THR A 321 7.92 13.49 3.78
N HIS A 322 6.64 13.47 4.14
CA HIS A 322 6.22 14.09 5.40
C HIS A 322 6.82 13.38 6.61
N TYR A 323 7.07 12.08 6.52
CA TYR A 323 7.68 11.32 7.61
C TYR A 323 9.20 11.58 7.73
N GLU A 324 9.90 11.82 6.63
CA GLU A 324 11.28 12.33 6.63
C GLU A 324 11.37 13.71 7.27
N THR A 325 10.43 14.60 6.94
CA THR A 325 10.46 16.00 7.38
C THR A 325 10.07 16.16 8.85
N TYR A 326 9.02 15.46 9.28
CA TYR A 326 8.38 15.71 10.58
C TYR A 326 8.48 14.52 11.55
N GLY A 327 8.96 13.37 11.10
CA GLY A 327 9.08 12.16 11.93
C GLY A 327 7.77 11.78 12.61
N THR A 328 7.86 11.41 13.88
CA THR A 328 6.70 10.99 14.69
C THR A 328 5.60 12.05 14.80
N LYS A 329 5.92 13.35 14.67
CA LYS A 329 4.91 14.42 14.69
C LYS A 329 3.89 14.27 13.55
N PHE A 330 4.33 13.77 12.39
CA PHE A 330 3.41 13.48 11.28
C PHE A 330 2.45 12.34 11.64
N GLY A 331 2.96 11.25 12.21
CA GLY A 331 2.13 10.13 12.67
C GLY A 331 1.12 10.55 13.74
N ASN A 332 1.58 11.29 14.75
CA ASN A 332 0.73 11.75 15.86
C ASN A 332 -0.34 12.76 15.41
N SER A 333 -0.17 13.42 14.24
CA SER A 333 -1.19 14.34 13.71
C SER A 333 -2.51 13.66 13.34
N PHE A 334 -2.53 12.32 13.30
CA PHE A 334 -3.71 11.52 12.99
C PHE A 334 -4.39 10.92 14.24
N ASP A 335 -3.89 11.21 15.44
CA ASP A 335 -4.48 10.67 16.69
C ASP A 335 -5.87 11.25 16.96
N ASP A 336 -6.10 12.51 16.60
CA ASP A 336 -7.42 13.14 16.57
C ASP A 336 -7.93 13.26 15.13
N VAL A 337 -8.54 12.17 14.65
CA VAL A 337 -9.07 12.09 13.28
C VAL A 337 -10.22 13.05 13.01
N ASN A 338 -11.00 13.40 14.03
CA ASN A 338 -12.10 14.35 13.88
C ASN A 338 -11.56 15.74 13.63
N LYS A 339 -10.60 16.18 14.46
CA LYS A 339 -9.89 17.44 14.24
C LYS A 339 -9.16 17.42 12.89
N TRP A 340 -8.49 16.33 12.54
CA TRP A 340 -7.83 16.22 11.23
C TRP A 340 -8.83 16.40 10.09
N TYR A 341 -9.97 15.71 10.13
CA TYR A 341 -11.00 15.81 9.10
C TYR A 341 -11.58 17.22 8.99
N GLU A 342 -11.97 17.79 10.13
CA GLU A 342 -12.57 19.12 10.18
C GLU A 342 -11.64 20.19 9.62
N THR A 343 -10.34 20.05 9.87
CA THR A 343 -9.36 21.09 9.53
C THR A 343 -8.76 20.88 8.14
N VAL A 344 -8.44 19.64 7.77
CA VAL A 344 -7.78 19.30 6.50
C VAL A 344 -8.79 19.10 5.38
N ILE A 345 -9.93 18.46 5.64
CA ILE A 345 -10.93 18.17 4.60
C ILE A 345 -12.01 19.25 4.57
N MET A 346 -12.61 19.56 5.73
CA MET A 346 -13.71 20.53 5.80
C MET A 346 -13.24 21.98 5.88
N HIS A 347 -11.93 22.23 6.00
CA HIS A 347 -11.34 23.57 6.10
C HIS A 347 -11.94 24.44 7.24
N LYS A 348 -12.39 23.81 8.33
CA LYS A 348 -12.87 24.53 9.53
C LYS A 348 -11.69 25.22 10.23
N PRO A 349 -11.84 26.47 10.68
CA PRO A 349 -10.81 27.17 11.45
C PRO A 349 -10.45 26.42 12.73
N THR A 350 -9.16 26.38 13.08
CA THR A 350 -8.67 25.76 14.33
C THR A 350 -7.94 26.79 15.19
N ALA A 351 -8.15 26.76 16.50
CA ALA A 351 -7.23 27.37 17.45
C ALA A 351 -6.03 26.43 17.59
N CYS A 352 -4.87 26.81 17.03
CA CYS A 352 -3.64 26.04 17.19
C CYS A 352 -2.84 26.55 18.39
N ASP A 353 -2.10 25.65 19.02
CA ASP A 353 -1.17 25.94 20.12
C ASP A 353 0.13 25.13 19.96
N ASP A 354 1.08 25.34 20.87
CA ASP A 354 2.40 24.72 20.82
C ASP A 354 2.38 23.18 20.94
N SER A 355 1.26 22.60 21.38
CA SER A 355 1.06 21.15 21.47
C SER A 355 0.50 20.53 20.18
N ASN A 356 -0.09 21.36 19.31
CA ASN A 356 -0.76 20.95 18.08
C ASN A 356 -0.42 21.93 16.93
N PRO A 357 0.65 21.67 16.16
CA PRO A 357 1.05 22.56 15.08
C PRO A 357 -0.05 22.64 14.01
N CYS A 358 -0.39 23.85 13.56
CA CYS A 358 -1.28 23.99 12.41
C CYS A 358 -0.60 23.38 11.17
N ILE A 359 -1.07 22.23 10.71
CA ILE A 359 -0.78 21.77 9.35
C ILE A 359 -1.82 22.43 8.45
N PHE A 360 -1.65 23.73 8.18
CA PHE A 360 -2.46 24.37 7.14
C PHE A 360 -2.10 23.71 5.81
N MET A 361 -3.12 23.26 5.06
CA MET A 361 -2.94 23.18 3.62
C MET A 361 -2.56 24.58 3.17
N GLN A 362 -1.39 24.74 2.55
CA GLN A 362 -1.28 25.80 1.57
C GLN A 362 -2.43 25.54 0.60
N SER A 363 -3.45 26.39 0.65
CA SER A 363 -4.12 26.73 -0.57
C SER A 363 -2.99 27.09 -1.51
N LEU A 364 -2.76 26.26 -2.53
CA LEU A 364 -2.13 26.74 -3.74
C LEU A 364 -3.11 27.79 -4.29
N ILE A 365 -3.10 28.98 -3.68
CA ILE A 365 -3.09 30.19 -4.46
C ILE A 365 -1.84 30.00 -5.30
N LEU A 366 -2.04 29.45 -6.51
CA LEU A 366 -1.09 29.58 -7.58
C LEU A 366 -0.78 31.07 -7.66
N ASP A 367 0.33 31.48 -7.05
CA ASP A 367 0.88 32.80 -7.25
C ASP A 367 1.35 32.82 -8.70
N THR A 368 0.40 33.15 -9.58
CA THR A 368 0.63 33.44 -10.98
C THR A 368 1.28 34.81 -11.07
N LYS A 369 2.49 34.93 -10.54
CA LYS A 369 3.41 36.01 -10.88
C LYS A 369 4.57 35.45 -11.67
N TYR A 370 4.30 35.24 -12.95
CA TYR A 370 5.29 35.48 -13.98
C TYR A 370 5.83 36.90 -13.81
N SER A 371 7.02 37.03 -13.23
CA SER A 371 7.94 38.12 -13.53
C SER A 371 9.35 37.73 -13.08
N ASN A 372 10.29 37.81 -14.03
CA ASN A 372 11.75 37.74 -13.86
C ASN A 372 12.48 36.44 -14.27
N LEU A 373 12.04 35.81 -15.36
CA LEU A 373 13.01 35.27 -16.32
C LEU A 373 13.30 36.36 -17.36
N ASN A 374 14.29 37.20 -17.07
CA ASN A 374 14.93 38.04 -18.07
C ASN A 374 15.61 37.13 -19.10
N ILE A 375 15.07 37.12 -20.30
CA ILE A 375 15.83 36.81 -21.51
C ILE A 375 16.59 38.10 -21.85
N SER A 376 17.90 38.09 -21.67
CA SER A 376 18.77 39.08 -22.31
C SER A 376 19.38 38.44 -23.56
N ASN A 377 18.89 38.93 -24.70
CA ASN A 377 19.40 38.96 -26.08
C ASN A 377 20.14 37.75 -26.64
#